data_AF-A0A3D5XA11-F1
#
_entry.id   AF-A0A3D5XA11-F1
#
_cell.length_a   1.000
_cell.length_b   1.000
_cell.length_c   1.000
_cell.angle_alpha   90.00
_cell.angle_beta   90.00
_cell.angle_gamma   90.00
#
_symmetry.space_group_name_H-M   'P 1'
#
loop_
_entity.id
_entity.type
_entity.pdbx_description
1 polymer ?
#
loop_
_entity_poly.entity_id
_entity_poly.type
_entity_poly.pdbx_seq_one_letter_code
_entity_poly.pdbx_strand_id
1 'polypeptide(L)'
;MKTAGLIKAYKKYFTILLVVIVGGLILNNILFMHLHLLSDGEIVVHAHPFNKTQQAENPLQQHQHSKGEILFFDSLLLLFVVAVIHQFIAVVRKWKIKNSHYFYIFLQNTP
;
A
#
# COMPACT_ATOMS: atom_id res chain seq x y z
N MET A 1 4.90 -24.79 -23.51
CA MET A 1 3.60 -24.32 -22.99
C MET A 1 3.45 -24.33 -21.45
N LYS A 2 4.13 -25.20 -20.68
CA LYS A 2 3.98 -25.24 -19.20
C LYS A 2 4.61 -24.05 -18.44
N THR A 3 5.69 -23.48 -18.97
CA THR A 3 6.44 -22.38 -18.34
C THR A 3 5.63 -21.07 -18.24
N ALA A 4 4.81 -20.76 -19.24
CA ALA A 4 3.98 -19.57 -19.26
C ALA A 4 2.88 -19.58 -18.18
N GLY A 5 2.33 -20.75 -17.84
CA GLY A 5 1.37 -20.92 -16.75
C GLY A 5 2.01 -20.70 -15.38
N LEU A 6 3.21 -21.24 -15.18
CA LEU A 6 4.01 -21.09 -13.97
C LEU A 6 4.38 -19.62 -13.70
N ILE A 7 4.83 -18.89 -14.73
CA ILE A 7 5.16 -17.47 -14.61
C ILE A 7 3.92 -16.63 -14.24
N LYS A 8 2.75 -16.94 -14.81
CA LYS A 8 1.50 -16.24 -14.45
C LYS A 8 1.08 -16.52 -13.01
N ALA A 9 1.19 -17.76 -12.55
CA ALA A 9 0.88 -18.14 -11.18
C ALA A 9 1.82 -17.44 -10.19
N TYR A 10 3.14 -17.48 -10.45
CA TYR A 10 4.15 -16.78 -9.64
C TYR A 10 3.83 -15.29 -9.52
N LYS A 11 3.60 -14.61 -10.65
CA LYS A 11 3.25 -13.18 -10.67
C LYS A 11 2.00 -12.89 -9.84
N LYS A 12 0.97 -13.75 -9.92
CA LYS A 12 -0.27 -13.60 -9.15
C LYS A 12 0.01 -13.67 -7.64
N TYR A 13 0.68 -14.72 -7.17
CA TYR A 13 0.96 -14.89 -5.75
C TYR A 13 1.93 -13.83 -5.20
N PHE A 14 2.95 -13.47 -5.97
CA PHE A 14 3.88 -12.39 -5.61
C PHE A 14 3.15 -11.04 -5.46
N THR A 15 2.21 -10.75 -6.37
CA THR A 15 1.39 -9.53 -6.29
C THR A 15 0.50 -9.55 -5.04
N ILE A 16 -0.16 -10.67 -4.74
CA ILE A 16 -1.00 -10.80 -3.54
C ILE A 16 -0.17 -10.60 -2.27
N LEU A 17 1.00 -11.23 -2.19
CA LEU A 17 1.92 -11.10 -1.05
C LEU A 17 2.31 -9.63 -0.83
N LEU A 18 2.70 -8.93 -1.89
CA LEU A 18 3.03 -7.50 -1.83
C LEU A 18 1.85 -6.65 -1.32
N VAL A 19 0.65 -6.90 -1.83
CA VAL A 19 -0.56 -6.17 -1.40
C VAL A 19 -0.82 -6.40 0.09
N VAL A 20 -0.66 -7.63 0.58
CA VAL A 20 -0.86 -7.95 2.00
C VAL A 20 0.19 -7.26 2.89
N ILE A 21 1.47 -7.34 2.52
CA ILE A 21 2.55 -6.70 3.29
C ILE A 21 2.34 -5.20 3.37
N VAL A 22 2.06 -4.55 2.23
CA VAL A 22 1.88 -3.09 2.22
C VAL A 22 0.57 -2.67 2.91
N GLY A 23 -0.52 -3.42 2.72
CA GLY A 23 -1.75 -3.19 3.46
C GLY A 23 -1.54 -3.27 4.98
N GLY A 24 -0.75 -4.25 5.43
CA GLY A 24 -0.32 -4.36 6.83
C GLY A 24 0.50 -3.16 7.30
N LEU A 25 1.46 -2.68 6.49
CA LEU A 25 2.26 -1.49 6.82
C LEU A 25 1.40 -0.23 6.92
N ILE A 26 0.44 -0.04 6.00
CA ILE A 26 -0.49 1.11 6.05
C ILE A 26 -1.36 1.03 7.30
N LEU A 27 -1.94 -0.14 7.61
CA LEU A 27 -2.73 -0.33 8.82
C LEU A 27 -1.91 -0.05 10.07
N ASN A 28 -0.68 -0.57 10.14
CA ASN A 28 0.24 -0.27 11.23
C ASN A 28 0.47 1.24 11.35
N ASN A 29 0.69 1.93 10.23
CA ASN A 29 0.90 3.37 10.26
C ASN A 29 -0.33 4.12 10.76
N ILE A 30 -1.53 3.79 10.27
CA ILE A 30 -2.79 4.41 10.73
C ILE A 30 -3.04 4.17 12.22
N LEU A 31 -2.76 2.97 12.73
CA LEU A 31 -3.05 2.59 14.11
C LEU A 31 -2.04 3.17 15.12
N PHE A 32 -0.80 3.37 14.70
CA PHE A 32 0.28 3.72 15.63
C PHE A 32 0.86 5.13 15.41
N MET A 33 0.63 5.78 14.26
CA MET A 33 1.06 7.16 14.00
C MET A 33 0.19 8.17 14.75
N HIS A 34 0.81 9.04 15.53
CA HIS A 34 0.17 10.13 16.23
C HIS A 34 0.80 11.46 15.83
N LEU A 35 -0.05 12.49 15.76
CA LEU A 35 0.30 13.87 15.47
C LEU A 35 0.26 14.68 16.77
N HIS A 36 1.38 15.25 17.17
CA HIS A 36 1.47 16.18 18.29
C HIS A 36 1.73 17.58 17.75
N LEU A 37 0.84 18.50 18.10
CA LEU A 37 1.06 19.93 17.92
C LEU A 37 1.75 20.45 19.18
N LEU A 38 3.00 20.88 19.06
CA LEU A 38 3.72 21.48 20.17
C LEU A 38 3.21 22.91 20.41
N SER A 39 3.42 23.41 21.62
CA SER A 39 2.98 24.74 22.06
C SER A 39 3.62 25.90 21.28
N ASP A 40 4.71 25.63 20.58
CA ASP A 40 5.41 26.54 19.67
C ASP A 40 4.86 26.51 18.22
N GLY A 41 3.90 25.63 17.94
CA GLY A 41 3.30 25.44 16.62
C GLY A 41 4.02 24.42 15.74
N GLU A 42 5.07 23.76 16.23
CA GLU A 42 5.73 22.68 15.50
C GLU A 42 4.84 21.42 15.47
N ILE A 43 4.80 20.76 14.31
CA ILE A 43 4.03 19.53 14.11
C ILE A 43 5.01 18.36 14.17
N VAL A 44 4.92 17.56 15.23
CA VAL A 44 5.72 16.35 15.40
C VAL A 44 4.84 15.13 15.13
N VAL A 45 5.32 14.25 14.26
CA VAL A 45 4.66 12.98 13.92
C VAL A 45 5.52 11.84 14.46
N HIS A 46 4.98 11.03 15.37
CA HIS A 46 5.69 9.88 15.93
C HIS A 46 4.80 8.63 16.00
N ALA A 47 5.40 7.45 15.94
CA ALA A 47 4.71 6.18 16.07
C ALA A 47 4.91 5.60 17.48
N HIS A 48 3.83 5.19 18.16
CA HIS A 48 3.95 4.51 19.46
C HIS A 48 4.21 3.01 19.28
N PRO A 49 5.19 2.42 19.98
CA PRO A 49 5.40 0.97 19.93
C PRO A 49 4.21 0.24 20.57
N PHE A 50 3.87 -0.92 19.99
CA PHE A 50 2.77 -1.78 20.43
C PHE A 50 2.91 -2.26 21.89
N ASN A 51 4.13 -2.34 22.42
CA ASN A 51 4.40 -2.75 23.79
C ASN A 51 5.17 -1.67 24.56
N LYS A 52 4.46 -0.89 25.38
CA LYS A 52 5.02 0.21 26.19
C LYS A 52 5.85 -0.29 27.39
N THR A 53 5.72 -1.57 27.76
CA THR A 53 6.35 -2.17 28.95
C THR A 53 7.86 -2.41 28.77
N GLN A 54 8.36 -2.47 27.52
CA GLN A 54 9.77 -2.70 27.25
C GLN A 54 10.63 -1.42 27.29
N GLN A 55 9.99 -0.25 27.31
CA GLN A 55 10.67 1.04 27.20
C GLN A 55 11.20 1.56 28.53
N ALA A 56 10.76 0.99 29.65
CA ALA A 56 11.19 1.39 30.99
C ALA A 56 12.57 0.80 31.39
N GLU A 57 13.05 -0.26 30.74
CA GLU A 57 14.20 -1.03 31.23
C GLU A 57 15.41 -1.14 30.29
N ASN A 58 15.40 -0.51 29.11
CA ASN A 58 16.54 -0.59 28.20
C ASN A 58 16.90 0.76 27.53
N PRO A 59 18.02 1.41 27.92
CA PRO A 59 18.50 2.62 27.24
C PRO A 59 18.97 2.38 25.80
N LEU A 60 19.03 1.11 25.36
CA LEU A 60 19.36 0.70 23.99
C LEU A 60 18.18 0.75 23.01
N GLN A 61 16.96 1.06 23.45
CA GLN A 61 15.78 1.24 22.58
C GLN A 61 15.73 2.62 21.89
N GLN A 62 16.87 3.29 21.67
CA GLN A 62 16.96 4.39 20.70
C GLN A 62 17.04 3.82 19.28
N HIS A 63 15.93 3.29 18.76
CA HIS A 63 15.80 3.04 17.33
C HIS A 63 15.60 4.38 16.60
N GLN A 64 16.65 5.21 16.55
CA GLN A 64 16.68 6.36 15.66
C GLN A 64 16.97 5.83 14.25
N HIS A 65 15.93 5.78 13.42
CA HIS A 65 16.12 5.56 12.00
C HIS A 65 16.95 6.70 11.42
N SER A 66 17.93 6.35 10.60
CA SER A 66 18.65 7.35 9.84
C SER A 66 17.69 8.02 8.87
N LYS A 67 17.91 9.32 8.59
CA LYS A 67 17.12 10.05 7.58
C LYS A 67 17.07 9.32 6.23
N GLY A 68 18.15 8.61 5.88
CA GLY A 68 18.20 7.81 4.65
C GLY A 68 17.29 6.58 4.67
N GLU A 69 17.11 5.93 5.83
CA GLU A 69 16.20 4.81 5.99
C GLU A 69 14.74 5.27 5.88
N ILE A 70 14.42 6.39 6.51
CA ILE A 70 13.11 7.02 6.42
C ILE A 70 12.80 7.37 4.95
N LEU A 71 13.73 8.04 4.26
CA LEU A 71 13.60 8.39 2.85
C LEU A 71 13.41 7.16 1.95
N PHE A 72 14.09 6.05 2.26
CA PHE A 72 13.95 4.80 1.53
C PHE A 72 12.55 4.20 1.70
N PHE A 73 12.04 4.13 2.93
CA PHE A 73 10.69 3.63 3.19
C PHE A 73 9.61 4.52 2.56
N ASP A 74 9.78 5.84 2.60
CA ASP A 74 8.86 6.79 1.96
C ASP A 74 8.86 6.62 0.42
N SER A 75 10.02 6.37 -0.18
CA SER A 75 10.15 6.10 -1.61
C SER A 75 9.41 4.81 -2.01
N LEU A 76 9.49 3.76 -1.19
CA LEU A 76 8.75 2.52 -1.41
C LEU A 76 7.24 2.73 -1.30
N LEU A 77 6.78 3.55 -0.34
CA LEU A 77 5.38 3.91 -0.20
C LEU A 77 4.87 4.65 -1.44
N LEU A 78 5.65 5.60 -1.96
CA LEU A 78 5.28 6.36 -3.16
C LEU A 78 5.17 5.48 -4.40
N LEU A 79 6.13 4.57 -4.61
CA LEU A 79 6.07 3.57 -5.69
C LEU A 79 4.82 2.69 -5.57
N PHE A 80 4.41 2.33 -4.36
CA PHE A 80 3.20 1.57 -4.13
C PHE A 80 1.93 2.35 -4.49
N VAL A 81 1.81 3.62 -4.08
CA VAL A 81 0.67 4.47 -4.44
C VAL A 81 0.53 4.56 -5.96
N VAL A 82 1.63 4.77 -6.67
CA VAL A 82 1.65 4.78 -8.14
C VAL A 82 1.17 3.43 -8.71
N ALA A 83 1.62 2.31 -8.15
CA ALA A 83 1.21 0.98 -8.59
C ALA A 83 -0.29 0.71 -8.38
N VAL A 84 -0.85 1.16 -7.25
CA VAL A 84 -2.29 1.06 -6.94
C VAL A 84 -3.10 1.91 -7.91
N ILE A 85 -2.70 3.16 -8.14
CA ILE A 85 -3.36 4.05 -9.12
C ILE A 85 -3.33 3.42 -10.51
N HIS A 86 -2.18 2.90 -10.95
CA HIS A 86 -2.06 2.24 -12.24
C HIS A 86 -2.99 1.02 -12.35
N GLN A 87 -3.08 0.17 -11.31
CA GLN A 87 -4.02 -0.94 -11.30
C GLN A 87 -5.48 -0.50 -11.30
N PHE A 88 -5.83 0.53 -10.53
CA PHE A 88 -7.17 1.10 -10.52
C PHE A 88 -7.58 1.59 -11.91
N ILE A 89 -6.70 2.34 -12.59
CA ILE A 89 -6.91 2.78 -13.98
C ILE A 89 -7.10 1.57 -14.89
N ALA A 90 -6.29 0.53 -14.77
CA ALA A 90 -6.41 -0.69 -15.58
C ALA A 90 -7.78 -1.39 -15.35
N VAL A 91 -8.26 -1.46 -14.12
CA VAL A 91 -9.57 -2.02 -13.77
C VAL A 91 -10.70 -1.18 -14.37
N VAL A 92 -10.66 0.16 -14.21
CA VAL A 92 -11.66 1.08 -14.76
C VAL A 92 -11.71 0.97 -16.29
N ARG A 93 -10.54 0.92 -16.97
CA ARG A 93 -10.46 0.74 -18.42
C ARG A 93 -11.11 -0.58 -18.85
N LYS A 94 -10.81 -1.70 -18.16
CA LYS A 94 -11.43 -3.00 -18.45
C LYS A 94 -12.94 -2.99 -18.22
N TRP A 95 -13.41 -2.35 -17.16
CA TRP A 95 -14.83 -2.23 -16.86
C TRP A 95 -15.55 -1.42 -17.95
N LYS A 96 -14.99 -0.28 -18.38
CA LYS A 96 -15.53 0.53 -19.48
C LYS A 96 -15.62 -0.25 -20.79
N ILE A 97 -14.57 -1.00 -21.16
CA ILE A 97 -14.56 -1.85 -22.37
C ILE A 97 -15.64 -2.92 -22.28
N LYS A 98 -15.71 -3.64 -21.15
CA LYS A 98 -16.72 -4.66 -20.91
C LYS A 98 -18.13 -4.06 -21.04
N ASN A 99 -18.41 -2.96 -20.33
CA ASN A 99 -19.72 -2.31 -20.35
C ASN A 99 -20.11 -1.81 -21.75
N SER A 100 -19.17 -1.22 -22.49
CA SER A 100 -19.39 -0.83 -23.88
C SER A 100 -19.79 -2.01 -24.76
N HIS A 101 -19.12 -3.16 -24.60
CA HIS A 101 -19.44 -4.38 -25.34
C HIS A 101 -20.85 -4.90 -25.02
N TYR A 102 -21.27 -4.90 -23.75
CA TYR A 102 -22.65 -5.26 -23.38
C TYR A 102 -23.67 -4.27 -23.95
N PHE A 103 -23.36 -2.97 -23.97
CA PHE A 103 -24.23 -1.95 -24.54
C PHE A 103 -24.42 -2.13 -26.06
N TYR A 104 -23.34 -2.42 -26.81
CA TYR A 104 -23.44 -2.71 -28.25
C TYR A 104 -24.26 -3.98 -28.54
N ILE A 105 -24.06 -5.05 -27.77
CA ILE A 105 -24.87 -6.28 -27.90
C ILE A 105 -26.34 -6.01 -27.58
N PHE A 106 -26.63 -5.20 -26.57
CA PHE A 106 -27.99 -4.82 -26.21
C PHE A 106 -28.66 -4.06 -27.35
N LEU A 107 -27.99 -3.06 -27.93
CA LEU A 107 -28.50 -2.28 -29.06
C LEU A 107 -28.73 -3.12 -30.34
N GLN A 108 -27.95 -4.18 -30.56
CA GLN A 108 -28.14 -5.07 -31.71
C GLN A 108 -29.26 -6.10 -31.51
N ASN A 109 -29.69 -6.35 -30.28
CA ASN A 109 -30.73 -7.34 -29.95
C ASN A 109 -32.07 -6.70 -29.56
N THR A 110 -32.22 -5.39 -29.68
CA THR A 110 -33.53 -4.73 -29.57
C THR A 110 -34.29 -4.87 -30.91
N PRO A 111 -35.54 -5.40 -30.89
CA PRO A 111 -36.34 -5.70 -32.09
C PRO A 111 -36.80 -4.45 -32.84
#